data_AF-A0A9D1P7Y1-F1
#
_entry.id   AF-A0A9D1P7Y1-F1
#
_cell.length_a   1.000
_cell.length_b   1.000
_cell.length_c   1.000
_cell.angle_alpha   90.00
_cell.angle_beta   90.00
_cell.angle_gamma   90.00
#
_symmetry.space_group_name_H-M   'P 1'
#
loop_
_entity.id
_entity.type
_entity.pdbx_description
1 polymer ?
#
loop_
_entity_poly.entity_id
_entity_poly.type
_entity_poly.pdbx_seq_one_letter_code
_entity_poly.pdbx_strand_id
1 'polypeptide(L)'
;MKKWVCSICGYVHEGPEAPEFCPQCKAPKEKFKEMAAERGWACEHEVGVAKGVDERIIEGLRANFNGECSEVGMYLAMARVAHREGYPEIGLYWEKAAYEEAEHAAKFAEMLGEVVTSSTKKNLEMRVEAENGATAGK
;
A
#
# COMPACT_ATOMS: atom_id res chain seq x y z
N MET A 1 -17.22 -25.85 -15.73
CA MET A 1 -18.06 -25.31 -14.64
C MET A 1 -17.28 -24.16 -14.03
N LYS A 2 -17.84 -22.94 -13.97
CA LYS A 2 -17.14 -21.78 -13.42
C LYS A 2 -17.07 -21.89 -11.89
N LYS A 3 -15.99 -21.36 -11.31
CA LYS A 3 -15.82 -21.27 -9.86
C LYS A 3 -15.70 -19.81 -9.48
N TRP A 4 -16.39 -19.43 -8.41
CA TRP A 4 -16.41 -18.07 -7.89
C TRP A 4 -15.89 -18.11 -6.47
N VAL A 5 -14.86 -17.33 -6.16
CA VAL A 5 -14.29 -17.25 -4.81
C VAL A 5 -14.72 -15.95 -4.14
N CYS A 6 -15.25 -16.05 -2.93
CA CYS A 6 -15.54 -14.90 -2.09
C CYS A 6 -14.23 -14.25 -1.64
N SER A 7 -14.01 -12.98 -1.98
CA SER A 7 -12.80 -12.23 -1.62
C SER A 7 -12.72 -11.86 -0.13
N ILE A 8 -13.77 -12.13 0.65
CA ILE A 8 -13.83 -11.82 2.08
C ILE A 8 -13.44 -13.03 2.94
N CYS A 9 -13.95 -14.23 2.61
CA CYS A 9 -13.77 -15.41 3.45
C CYS A 9 -13.25 -16.65 2.69
N GLY A 10 -12.99 -16.55 1.40
CA GLY A 10 -12.47 -17.65 0.58
C GLY A 10 -13.48 -18.75 0.23
N TYR A 11 -14.77 -18.57 0.51
CA TYR A 11 -15.80 -19.55 0.11
C TYR A 11 -15.83 -19.69 -1.42
N VAL A 12 -15.79 -20.94 -1.90
CA VAL A 12 -15.83 -21.25 -3.33
C VAL A 12 -17.24 -21.73 -3.70
N HIS A 13 -17.88 -21.01 -4.61
CA HIS A 13 -19.14 -21.39 -5.22
C HIS A 13 -18.90 -21.97 -6.63
N GLU A 14 -19.47 -23.13 -6.92
CA GLU A 14 -19.43 -23.72 -8.27
C GLU A 14 -20.79 -23.53 -8.95
N GLY A 15 -20.81 -22.76 -10.03
CA GLY A 15 -22.06 -22.36 -10.69
C GLY A 15 -21.82 -21.46 -11.90
N PRO A 16 -22.83 -21.25 -12.76
CA PRO A 16 -22.71 -20.37 -13.92
C PRO A 16 -22.45 -18.91 -13.52
N GLU A 17 -22.95 -18.49 -12.35
CA GLU A 17 -22.79 -17.13 -11.79
C GLU A 17 -22.46 -17.18 -10.29
N ALA A 18 -21.92 -16.08 -9.76
CA ALA A 18 -21.73 -15.90 -8.32
C ALA A 18 -23.09 -15.79 -7.57
N PRO A 19 -23.19 -16.29 -6.33
CA PRO A 19 -24.41 -16.16 -5.53
C PRO A 19 -24.63 -14.71 -5.09
N GLU A 20 -25.90 -14.32 -4.90
CA GLU A 20 -26.27 -12.96 -4.43
C GLU A 20 -25.62 -12.60 -3.09
N PHE A 21 -25.49 -13.57 -2.19
CA PHE A 21 -24.78 -13.43 -0.93
C PHE A 21 -23.91 -14.65 -0.65
N CYS A 22 -22.73 -14.43 -0.08
CA CYS A 22 -21.86 -15.49 0.40
C CYS A 22 -22.54 -16.25 1.56
N PRO A 23 -22.71 -17.58 1.48
CA PRO A 23 -23.37 -18.34 2.55
C PRO A 23 -22.56 -18.36 3.86
N GLN A 24 -21.26 -18.06 3.80
CA GLN A 24 -20.37 -18.11 4.97
C GLN A 24 -20.26 -16.75 5.69
N CYS A 25 -19.98 -15.67 4.97
CA CYS A 25 -19.74 -14.34 5.56
C CYS A 25 -20.79 -13.29 5.19
N LYS A 26 -21.80 -13.65 4.37
CA LYS A 26 -22.86 -12.75 3.89
C LYS A 26 -22.38 -11.56 3.04
N ALA A 27 -21.13 -11.58 2.57
CA ALA A 27 -20.64 -10.62 1.60
C ALA A 27 -21.49 -10.67 0.32
N PRO A 28 -21.76 -9.52 -0.33
CA PRO A 28 -22.63 -9.46 -1.49
C PRO A 28 -21.92 -9.97 -2.77
N LYS A 29 -22.68 -10.22 -3.84
CA LYS A 29 -22.21 -10.81 -5.11
C LYS A 29 -20.98 -10.11 -5.70
N GLU A 30 -20.86 -8.80 -5.52
CA GLU A 30 -19.74 -7.99 -6.05
C GLU A 30 -18.39 -8.35 -5.41
N LYS A 31 -18.40 -9.06 -4.27
CA LYS A 31 -17.19 -9.55 -3.60
C LYS A 31 -16.75 -10.92 -4.09
N PHE A 32 -17.41 -11.50 -5.10
CA PHE A 32 -16.94 -12.73 -5.74
C PHE A 32 -16.08 -12.44 -6.97
N LYS A 33 -14.91 -13.07 -7.03
CA LYS A 33 -14.03 -13.08 -8.22
C LYS A 33 -14.18 -14.43 -8.94
N GLU A 34 -14.30 -14.43 -10.27
CA GLU A 34 -14.24 -15.67 -11.06
C GLU A 34 -12.81 -16.23 -10.95
N MET A 35 -12.68 -17.49 -10.51
CA MET A 35 -11.37 -18.15 -10.47
C MET A 35 -10.94 -18.47 -11.90
N ALA A 36 -9.93 -17.75 -12.39
CA ALA A 36 -9.28 -18.07 -13.65
C ALA A 36 -8.66 -19.48 -13.61
N ALA A 37 -8.53 -20.12 -14.77
CA ALA A 37 -8.12 -21.52 -14.90
C ALA A 37 -6.68 -21.81 -14.42
N GLU A 38 -5.87 -20.79 -14.18
CA GLU A 38 -4.51 -20.93 -13.65
C GLU A 38 -4.50 -20.77 -12.12
N ARG A 39 -3.71 -21.59 -11.44
CA ARG A 39 -3.57 -21.60 -9.97
C ARG A 39 -2.98 -20.27 -9.46
N GLY A 40 -3.83 -19.28 -9.22
CA GLY A 40 -3.49 -18.04 -8.51
C GLY A 40 -3.45 -18.24 -6.99
N TRP A 41 -2.82 -17.30 -6.27
CA TRP A 41 -2.80 -17.32 -4.80
C TRP A 41 -4.16 -16.85 -4.24
N ALA A 42 -4.47 -17.25 -3.00
CA ALA A 42 -5.70 -16.82 -2.33
C ALA A 42 -5.75 -15.30 -2.09
N CYS A 43 -4.58 -14.67 -1.99
CA CYS A 43 -4.40 -13.22 -1.90
C CYS A 43 -3.08 -12.87 -2.60
N GLU A 44 -3.09 -11.81 -3.39
CA GLU A 44 -1.93 -11.27 -4.07
C GLU A 44 -1.75 -9.80 -3.68
N HIS A 45 -0.54 -9.30 -3.79
CA HIS A 45 -0.27 -7.90 -3.53
C HIS A 45 -0.93 -7.03 -4.62
N GLU A 46 -1.87 -6.18 -4.23
CA GLU A 46 -2.58 -5.25 -5.12
C GLU A 46 -2.28 -3.80 -4.70
N VAL A 47 -1.64 -3.03 -5.59
CA VAL A 47 -1.43 -1.59 -5.38
C VAL A 47 -2.77 -0.87 -5.51
N GLY A 48 -3.13 -0.09 -4.50
CA GLY A 48 -4.42 0.60 -4.39
C GLY A 48 -5.54 -0.30 -3.86
N VAL A 49 -5.22 -1.36 -3.12
CA VAL A 49 -6.22 -2.28 -2.54
C VAL A 49 -7.25 -1.58 -1.64
N ALA A 50 -6.90 -0.41 -1.07
CA ALA A 50 -7.82 0.36 -0.23
C ALA A 50 -8.90 1.12 -1.04
N LYS A 51 -8.86 1.14 -2.38
CA LYS A 51 -9.84 1.90 -3.17
C LYS A 51 -11.29 1.44 -2.89
N GLY A 52 -12.13 2.39 -2.53
CA GLY A 52 -13.56 2.16 -2.27
C GLY A 52 -13.89 1.59 -0.88
N VAL A 53 -12.92 1.58 0.05
CA VAL A 53 -13.23 1.38 1.48
C VAL A 53 -13.77 2.68 2.10
N ASP A 54 -14.21 2.60 3.36
CA ASP A 54 -14.72 3.75 4.12
C ASP A 54 -13.70 4.90 4.17
N GLU A 55 -14.14 6.14 3.95
CA GLU A 55 -13.26 7.31 3.91
C GLU A 55 -12.47 7.48 5.21
N ARG A 56 -13.03 7.11 6.37
CA ARG A 56 -12.31 7.15 7.65
C ARG A 56 -11.07 6.25 7.64
N ILE A 57 -11.14 5.11 6.95
CA ILE A 57 -9.99 4.20 6.79
C ILE A 57 -8.96 4.83 5.87
N ILE A 58 -9.39 5.45 4.76
CA ILE A 58 -8.50 6.16 3.84
C ILE A 58 -7.78 7.30 4.55
N GLU A 59 -8.49 8.11 5.32
CA GLU A 59 -7.91 9.18 6.13
C GLU A 59 -6.90 8.65 7.14
N GLY A 60 -7.20 7.53 7.81
CA GLY A 60 -6.27 6.86 8.70
C GLY A 60 -4.99 6.38 8.01
N LEU A 61 -5.13 5.77 6.83
CA LEU A 61 -3.98 5.34 6.02
C LEU A 61 -3.12 6.52 5.56
N ARG A 62 -3.74 7.64 5.14
CA ARG A 62 -3.02 8.88 4.80
C ARG A 62 -2.31 9.48 6.02
N ALA A 63 -2.96 9.48 7.18
CA ALA A 63 -2.37 9.96 8.43
C ALA A 63 -1.15 9.11 8.82
N ASN A 64 -1.26 7.79 8.73
CA ASN A 64 -0.13 6.88 8.96
C ASN A 64 0.99 7.14 7.97
N PHE A 65 0.72 7.17 6.66
CA PHE A 65 1.73 7.47 5.64
C PHE A 65 2.51 8.77 5.95
N ASN A 66 1.80 9.85 6.28
CA ASN A 66 2.43 11.13 6.63
C ASN A 66 3.21 11.06 7.96
N GLY A 67 2.70 10.31 8.94
CA GLY A 67 3.37 10.06 10.21
C GLY A 67 4.71 9.35 9.99
N GLU A 68 4.70 8.21 9.31
CA GLU A 68 5.90 7.42 9.00
C GLU A 68 6.91 8.25 8.20
N CYS A 69 6.49 9.00 7.17
CA CYS A 69 7.37 9.90 6.43
C CYS A 69 8.00 10.98 7.31
N SER A 70 7.29 11.44 8.34
CA SER A 70 7.83 12.41 9.31
C SER A 70 8.88 11.76 10.22
N GLU A 71 8.65 10.51 10.64
CA GLU A 71 9.60 9.74 11.44
C GLU A 71 10.90 9.46 10.68
N VAL A 72 10.85 9.14 9.38
CA VAL A 72 12.04 9.05 8.53
C VAL A 72 12.90 10.30 8.64
N GLY A 73 12.30 11.48 8.46
CA GLY A 73 13.00 12.76 8.57
C GLY A 73 13.57 13.02 9.96
N MET A 74 12.80 12.66 11.00
CA MET A 74 13.20 12.78 12.40
C MET A 74 14.41 11.90 12.72
N TYR A 75 14.37 10.61 12.37
CA TYR A 75 15.46 9.67 12.63
C TYR A 75 16.73 10.02 11.85
N LEU A 76 16.63 10.49 10.60
CA LEU A 76 17.78 11.01 9.87
C LEU A 76 18.38 12.26 10.53
N ALA A 77 17.54 13.14 11.09
CA ALA A 77 18.04 14.30 11.84
C ALA A 77 18.74 13.88 13.14
N MET A 78 18.19 12.90 13.87
CA MET A 78 18.79 12.31 15.07
C MET A 78 20.12 11.62 14.76
N ALA A 79 20.21 10.88 13.66
CA ALA A 79 21.44 10.26 13.19
C ALA A 79 22.55 11.30 13.00
N ARG A 80 22.22 12.42 12.32
CA ARG A 80 23.18 13.52 12.09
C ARG A 80 23.64 14.18 13.39
N VAL A 81 22.78 14.28 14.41
CA VAL A 81 23.18 14.77 15.74
C VAL A 81 24.13 13.78 16.40
N ALA A 82 23.79 12.49 16.43
CA ALA A 82 24.64 11.45 17.01
C ALA A 82 26.04 11.42 16.38
N HIS A 83 26.15 11.55 15.05
CA HIS A 83 27.44 11.66 14.38
C HIS A 83 28.25 12.89 14.80
N ARG A 84 27.61 14.06 14.98
CA ARG A 84 28.29 15.29 15.41
C ARG A 84 28.78 15.20 16.86
N GLU A 85 28.08 14.45 17.69
CA GLU A 85 28.48 14.18 19.08
C GLU A 85 29.58 13.11 19.18
N GLY A 86 29.91 12.44 18.07
CA GLY A 86 30.94 11.41 18.02
C GLY A 86 30.45 10.01 18.41
N TYR A 87 29.14 9.73 18.26
CA TYR A 87 28.52 8.42 18.48
C TYR A 87 28.13 7.75 17.14
N PRO A 88 29.09 7.20 16.38
CA PRO A 88 28.81 6.68 15.04
C PRO A 88 27.89 5.47 15.04
N GLU A 89 27.97 4.56 16.01
CA GLU A 89 27.11 3.37 16.09
C GLU A 89 25.64 3.76 16.33
N ILE A 90 25.40 4.79 17.14
CA ILE A 90 24.06 5.33 17.39
C ILE A 90 23.54 6.02 16.12
N GLY A 91 24.39 6.77 15.42
CA GLY A 91 24.04 7.38 14.13
C GLY A 91 23.61 6.33 13.11
N LEU A 92 24.38 5.26 12.95
CA LEU A 92 24.07 4.14 12.06
C LEU A 92 22.78 3.42 12.44
N TYR A 93 22.50 3.28 13.74
CA TYR A 93 21.22 2.73 14.21
C TYR A 93 20.04 3.60 13.76
N TRP A 94 20.12 4.91 13.94
CA TRP A 94 19.05 5.83 13.53
C TRP A 94 18.85 5.87 12.02
N GLU A 95 19.91 5.76 11.22
CA GLU A 95 19.79 5.61 9.76
C GLU A 95 19.04 4.32 9.39
N LYS A 96 19.31 3.22 10.10
CA LYS A 96 18.58 1.97 9.88
C LYS A 96 17.12 2.09 10.30
N ALA A 97 16.83 2.69 11.45
CA ALA A 97 15.46 2.93 11.90
C ALA A 97 14.69 3.80 10.89
N ALA A 98 15.31 4.84 10.33
CA ALA A 98 14.71 5.63 9.26
C ALA A 98 14.34 4.80 8.02
N TYR A 99 15.14 3.77 7.67
CA TYR A 99 14.80 2.88 6.57
C TYR A 99 13.64 1.92 6.92
N GLU A 100 13.50 1.53 8.19
CA GLU A 100 12.37 0.74 8.67
C GLU A 100 11.06 1.56 8.58
N GLU A 101 11.05 2.83 8.99
CA GLU A 101 9.86 3.68 8.82
C GLU A 101 9.57 4.02 7.35
N ALA A 102 10.61 4.13 6.51
CA ALA A 102 10.42 4.28 5.08
C ALA A 102 9.70 3.06 4.47
N GLU A 103 9.94 1.86 5.00
CA GLU A 103 9.25 0.63 4.60
C GLU A 103 7.78 0.65 5.05
N HIS A 104 7.50 1.11 6.27
CA HIS A 104 6.13 1.30 6.76
C HIS A 104 5.37 2.32 5.90
N ALA A 105 5.98 3.46 5.61
CA ALA A 105 5.41 4.46 4.72
C ALA A 105 5.13 3.89 3.33
N ALA A 106 6.06 3.11 2.76
CA ALA A 106 5.89 2.50 1.44
C ALA A 106 4.66 1.57 1.40
N LYS A 107 4.44 0.74 2.44
CA LYS A 107 3.25 -0.12 2.53
C LYS A 107 1.95 0.68 2.54
N PHE A 108 1.88 1.77 3.29
CA PHE A 108 0.68 2.62 3.31
C PHE A 108 0.45 3.30 1.95
N ALA A 109 1.52 3.76 1.28
CA ALA A 109 1.44 4.33 -0.06
C ALA A 109 0.94 3.30 -1.09
N GLU A 110 1.42 2.05 -1.02
CA GLU A 110 0.96 0.95 -1.86
C GLU A 110 -0.51 0.62 -1.61
N MET A 111 -0.96 0.57 -0.34
CA MET A 111 -2.36 0.31 -0.01
C MET A 111 -3.29 1.40 -0.56
N LEU A 112 -2.90 2.67 -0.41
CA LEU A 112 -3.64 3.82 -0.94
C LEU A 112 -3.64 3.85 -2.47
N GLY A 113 -2.48 3.63 -3.09
CA GLY A 113 -2.30 3.71 -4.54
C GLY A 113 -2.54 5.11 -5.11
N GLU A 114 -2.32 6.16 -4.30
CA GLU A 114 -2.51 7.57 -4.65
C GLU A 114 -1.25 8.19 -5.26
N VAL A 115 -0.09 7.85 -4.70
CA VAL A 115 1.23 8.35 -5.13
C VAL A 115 2.04 7.31 -5.91
N VAL A 116 1.50 6.09 -6.04
CA VAL A 116 2.14 4.97 -6.73
C VAL A 116 1.08 4.14 -7.45
N THR A 117 1.46 3.59 -8.60
CA THR A 117 0.67 2.68 -9.42
C THR A 117 1.38 1.35 -9.59
N SER A 118 0.68 0.35 -10.12
CA SER A 118 1.27 -0.95 -10.47
C SER A 118 2.17 -0.92 -11.72
N SER A 119 2.40 0.25 -12.35
CA SER A 119 3.24 0.38 -13.54
C SER A 119 4.47 1.24 -13.26
N THR A 120 5.66 0.64 -13.37
CA THR A 120 6.94 1.36 -13.27
C THR A 120 7.02 2.53 -14.24
N LYS A 121 6.57 2.34 -15.50
CA LYS A 121 6.56 3.40 -16.50
C LYS A 121 5.69 4.58 -16.04
N LYS A 122 4.47 4.30 -15.56
CA LYS A 122 3.58 5.37 -15.10
C LYS A 122 4.12 6.08 -13.87
N ASN A 123 4.72 5.35 -12.93
CA ASN A 123 5.35 5.94 -11.74
C ASN A 123 6.49 6.90 -12.11
N LEU A 124 7.31 6.54 -13.11
CA LEU A 124 8.36 7.42 -13.63
C LEU A 124 7.78 8.69 -14.26
N GLU A 125 6.75 8.57 -15.10
CA GLU A 125 6.07 9.72 -15.70
C GLU A 125 5.51 10.66 -14.61
N MET A 126 4.82 10.11 -13.62
CA MET A 126 4.28 10.87 -12.48
C MET A 126 5.36 11.60 -11.69
N ARG A 127 6.52 10.97 -11.45
CA ARG A 127 7.63 11.62 -10.73
C ARG A 127 8.24 12.74 -11.56
N VAL A 128 8.47 12.52 -12.86
CA VAL A 128 8.99 13.57 -13.77
C VAL A 128 8.03 14.76 -13.81
N GLU A 129 6.73 14.52 -13.94
CA GLU A 129 5.71 15.57 -13.91
C GLU A 129 5.72 16.35 -12.59
N ALA A 130 5.80 15.66 -11.45
CA ALA A 130 5.84 16.28 -10.13
C ALA A 130 7.09 17.17 -9.93
N GLU A 131 8.28 16.68 -10.29
CA GLU A 131 9.54 17.43 -10.13
C GLU A 131 9.63 18.63 -11.10
N ASN A 132 9.21 18.44 -12.35
CA ASN A 132 9.13 19.53 -13.33
C ASN A 132 8.13 20.60 -12.88
N GLY A 133 6.97 20.18 -12.37
CA GLY A 133 5.98 21.11 -11.81
C GLY A 133 6.51 21.90 -10.61
N ALA A 134 7.30 21.28 -9.74
CA ALA A 134 7.90 21.93 -8.57
C ALA A 134 9.01 22.94 -8.91
N THR A 135 9.53 22.93 -10.13
CA THR A 135 10.57 23.84 -10.64
C THR A 135 10.03 24.85 -11.64
N ALA A 136 8.85 24.60 -12.23
CA ALA A 136 8.17 25.54 -13.11
C ALA A 136 7.79 26.83 -12.34
N GLY A 137 8.47 27.94 -12.67
CA GLY A 137 8.22 29.26 -12.07
C GLY A 137 9.15 29.65 -10.91
N LYS A 138 10.17 28.85 -10.61
CA LYS A 138 11.37 29.29 -9.86
C LYS A 138 12.40 29.88 -10.81
#